data_AF-A0A5E4DIH6-F1
#
_entry.id   AF-A0A5E4DIH6-F1
#
_cell.length_a   1.000
_cell.length_b   1.000
_cell.length_c   1.000
_cell.angle_alpha   90.00
_cell.angle_beta   90.00
_cell.angle_gamma   90.00
#
_symmetry.space_group_name_H-M   'P 1'
#
loop_
_entity.id
_entity.type
_entity.pdbx_description
1 polymer ?
#
loop_
_entity_poly.entity_id
_entity_poly.type
_entity_poly.pdbx_seq_one_letter_code
_entity_poly.pdbx_strand_id
1 'polypeptide(L)'
;SLYELCASRVSEVLRNKVHRTEEVKHVDFYAFSYYYDLAASVGLIDAEKGGSLVVGDFEIAAKYVCRTLETQPHSSPFVCMDLTYITLLLQEFGFPKNKVLK
;
A
#
# COMPACT_ATOMS: atom_id res chain seq x y z
N SER A 1 -1.50 17.72 1.17
CA SER A 1 -2.68 16.83 1.16
C SER A 1 -2.62 15.90 2.37
N LEU A 2 -3.75 15.33 2.81
CA LEU A 2 -3.77 14.35 3.91
C LEU A 2 -2.82 13.17 3.65
N TYR A 3 -2.72 12.74 2.39
CA TYR A 3 -1.77 11.69 1.99
C TYR A 3 -0.31 12.05 2.34
N GLU A 4 0.14 13.29 2.07
CA GLU A 4 1.51 13.71 2.37
C GLU A 4 1.80 13.73 3.87
N LEU A 5 0.84 14.18 4.68
CA LEU A 5 0.95 14.17 6.15
C LEU A 5 1.03 12.73 6.67
N CYS A 6 0.18 11.84 6.15
CA CYS A 6 0.20 10.42 6.50
C CYS A 6 1.53 9.76 6.10
N ALA A 7 1.98 10.01 4.86
CA ALA A 7 3.22 9.47 4.34
C ALA A 7 4.45 9.94 5.13
N SER A 8 4.47 11.20 5.56
CA SER A 8 5.52 11.73 6.45
C SER A 8 5.54 10.95 7.77
N ARG A 9 4.38 10.77 8.40
CA ARG A 9 4.30 10.08 9.70
C ARG A 9 4.64 8.61 9.62
N VAL A 10 4.16 7.92 8.58
CA VAL A 10 4.49 6.51 8.34
C VAL A 10 5.98 6.35 8.04
N SER A 11 6.57 7.23 7.22
CA SER A 11 8.01 7.21 6.95
C SER A 11 8.83 7.31 8.23
N GLU A 12 8.46 8.18 9.17
CA GLU A 12 9.12 8.27 10.48
C GLU A 12 9.06 6.94 11.27
N VAL A 13 7.92 6.25 11.22
CA VAL A 13 7.72 4.97 11.91
C VAL A 13 8.56 3.86 11.28
N LEU A 14 8.66 3.82 9.95
CA LEU A 14 9.34 2.76 9.21
C LEU A 14 10.86 2.97 9.09
N ARG A 15 11.33 4.22 9.17
CA ARG A 15 12.72 4.58 8.94
C ARG A 15 13.67 3.73 9.80
N ASN A 16 14.58 3.03 9.12
CA ASN A 16 15.58 2.15 9.72
C ASN A 16 14.99 1.00 10.58
N LYS A 17 13.72 0.62 10.36
CA LYS A 17 13.07 -0.50 11.06
C LYS A 17 13.02 -1.79 10.25
N VAL A 18 13.25 -1.70 8.94
CA VAL A 18 13.19 -2.85 8.04
C VAL A 18 14.49 -2.98 7.25
N HIS A 19 14.79 -4.22 6.85
CA HIS A 19 15.92 -4.53 6.00
C HIS A 19 15.51 -4.38 4.53
N ARG A 20 16.27 -3.60 3.77
CA ARG A 20 16.09 -3.45 2.33
C ARG A 20 16.87 -4.55 1.61
N THR A 21 16.22 -5.23 0.68
CA THR A 21 16.77 -6.38 -0.06
C THR A 21 16.64 -6.12 -1.55
N GLU A 22 17.72 -6.28 -2.32
CA GLU A 22 17.74 -5.94 -3.75
C GLU A 22 17.09 -7.02 -4.63
N GLU A 23 17.11 -8.26 -4.15
CA GLU A 23 16.58 -9.47 -4.76
C GLU A 23 15.07 -9.37 -5.00
N VAL A 24 14.36 -8.52 -4.23
CA VAL A 24 12.91 -8.30 -4.38
C VAL A 24 12.52 -7.78 -5.75
N LYS A 25 13.47 -7.15 -6.46
CA LYS A 25 13.29 -6.68 -7.83
C LYS A 25 13.12 -7.85 -8.82
N HIS A 26 13.76 -8.99 -8.55
CA HIS A 26 13.95 -10.05 -9.55
C HIS A 26 13.16 -11.34 -9.28
N VAL A 27 12.71 -11.57 -8.04
CA VAL A 27 11.97 -12.79 -7.68
C VAL A 27 10.46 -12.58 -7.69
N ASP A 28 9.68 -13.62 -8.00
CA ASP A 28 8.24 -13.55 -7.85
C ASP A 28 7.84 -13.43 -6.38
N PHE A 29 6.89 -12.55 -6.09
CA PHE A 29 6.39 -12.30 -4.74
C PHE A 29 4.88 -12.52 -4.68
N TYR A 30 4.47 -13.28 -3.66
CA TYR A 30 3.06 -13.51 -3.35
C TYR A 30 2.72 -12.80 -2.05
N ALA A 31 1.69 -11.96 -2.07
CA ALA A 31 1.28 -11.15 -0.91
C ALA A 31 -0.07 -11.63 -0.38
N PHE A 32 -0.08 -12.11 0.85
CA PHE A 32 -1.24 -12.77 1.47
C PHE A 32 -1.73 -12.02 2.72
N SER A 33 -2.84 -12.51 3.30
CA SER A 33 -3.48 -11.92 4.47
C SER A 33 -3.81 -10.44 4.24
N TYR A 34 -3.32 -9.54 5.09
CA TYR A 34 -3.80 -8.16 5.10
C TYR A 34 -3.48 -7.37 3.81
N TYR A 35 -2.41 -7.72 3.08
CA TYR A 35 -2.17 -7.14 1.75
C TYR A 35 -3.31 -7.47 0.77
N TYR A 36 -3.80 -8.71 0.81
CA TYR A 36 -4.92 -9.19 0.01
C TYR A 36 -6.23 -8.54 0.45
N ASP A 37 -6.55 -8.59 1.75
CA ASP A 37 -7.80 -8.06 2.29
C ASP A 37 -7.94 -6.57 2.01
N LEU A 38 -6.85 -5.80 2.18
CA LEU A 38 -6.84 -4.38 1.88
C LEU A 38 -7.04 -4.13 0.39
N ALA A 39 -6.29 -4.81 -0.48
CA ALA A 39 -6.41 -4.65 -1.93
C ALA A 39 -7.83 -4.98 -2.43
N ALA A 40 -8.43 -6.07 -1.94
CA ALA A 40 -9.81 -6.45 -2.26
C ALA A 40 -10.81 -5.41 -1.74
N SER A 41 -10.64 -4.92 -0.51
CA SER A 41 -11.55 -3.94 0.10
C SER A 41 -11.64 -2.61 -0.65
N VAL A 42 -10.57 -2.24 -1.37
CA VAL A 42 -10.52 -1.02 -2.20
C VAL A 42 -10.64 -1.30 -3.69
N GLY A 43 -10.96 -2.54 -4.07
CA GLY A 43 -11.25 -2.92 -5.45
C GLY A 43 -10.03 -2.99 -6.38
N LEU A 44 -8.81 -3.13 -5.84
CA LEU A 44 -7.61 -3.35 -6.65
C LEU A 44 -7.53 -4.78 -7.20
N ILE A 45 -8.15 -5.74 -6.53
CA ILE A 45 -8.28 -7.14 -6.96
C ILE A 45 -9.70 -7.65 -6.71
N ASP A 46 -10.05 -8.78 -7.33
CA ASP A 46 -11.30 -9.48 -7.07
C ASP A 46 -11.22 -10.19 -5.70
N ALA A 47 -12.25 -10.05 -4.86
CA ALA A 47 -12.25 -10.57 -3.50
C ALA A 47 -12.33 -12.11 -3.42
N GLU A 48 -12.90 -12.77 -4.43
CA GLU A 48 -13.06 -14.23 -4.47
C GLU A 48 -11.98 -14.91 -5.32
N LYS A 49 -11.62 -14.28 -6.44
CA LYS A 49 -10.67 -14.84 -7.42
C LYS A 49 -9.23 -14.36 -7.18
N GLY A 50 -9.05 -13.37 -6.32
CA GLY A 50 -7.78 -12.69 -6.15
C GLY A 50 -7.37 -11.90 -7.38
N GLY A 51 -6.06 -11.71 -7.54
CA GLY A 51 -5.51 -11.02 -8.70
C GLY A 51 -4.06 -10.64 -8.46
N SER A 52 -3.49 -9.92 -9.43
CA SER A 52 -2.15 -9.36 -9.31
C SER A 52 -2.22 -7.86 -9.52
N LEU A 53 -1.41 -7.13 -8.77
CA LEU A 53 -1.31 -5.66 -8.83
C LEU A 53 0.15 -5.25 -8.82
N VAL A 54 0.45 -4.01 -9.18
CA VAL A 54 1.78 -3.43 -8.96
C VAL A 54 1.82 -2.64 -7.67
N VAL A 55 2.98 -2.57 -7.01
CA VAL A 55 3.14 -1.81 -5.75
C VAL A 55 2.64 -0.37 -5.85
N GLY A 56 2.76 0.26 -7.02
CA GLY A 56 2.26 1.60 -7.30
C GLY A 56 0.73 1.74 -7.25
N ASP A 57 -0.02 0.66 -7.41
CA ASP A 57 -1.49 0.68 -7.34
C ASP A 57 -1.96 1.02 -5.92
N PHE A 58 -1.26 0.52 -4.89
CA PHE A 58 -1.50 0.93 -3.51
C PHE A 58 -1.28 2.44 -3.29
N GLU A 59 -0.27 3.02 -3.92
CA GLU A 59 0.02 4.47 -3.81
C GLU A 59 -1.11 5.30 -4.45
N ILE A 60 -1.59 4.88 -5.63
CA ILE A 60 -2.69 5.54 -6.32
C ILE A 60 -3.96 5.45 -5.48
N ALA A 61 -4.27 4.27 -4.96
CA ALA A 61 -5.41 4.06 -4.06
C ALA A 61 -5.29 4.90 -2.79
N ALA A 62 -4.10 4.97 -2.17
CA ALA A 62 -3.85 5.79 -0.98
C ALA A 62 -4.16 7.26 -1.25
N LYS A 63 -3.62 7.82 -2.33
CA LYS A 63 -3.88 9.22 -2.72
C LYS A 63 -5.36 9.50 -2.94
N TYR A 64 -6.07 8.57 -3.60
CA TYR A 64 -7.50 8.69 -3.84
C TYR A 64 -8.29 8.66 -2.52
N VAL A 65 -8.10 7.62 -1.69
CA VAL A 65 -8.84 7.44 -0.43
C VAL A 65 -8.55 8.58 0.54
N CYS A 66 -7.29 8.98 0.71
CA CYS A 66 -6.93 10.09 1.58
C CYS A 66 -7.58 11.41 1.14
N ARG A 67 -7.65 11.68 -0.17
CA ARG A 67 -8.34 12.88 -0.69
C ARG A 67 -9.85 12.81 -0.42
N THR A 68 -10.48 11.66 -0.61
CA THR A 68 -11.93 11.54 -0.38
C THR A 68 -12.28 11.70 1.10
N LEU A 69 -11.45 11.19 2.02
CA LEU A 69 -11.61 11.38 3.47
C LEU A 69 -11.57 12.85 3.90
N GLU A 70 -10.81 13.71 3.22
CA GLU A 70 -10.81 15.16 3.49
C GLU A 70 -12.19 15.80 3.21
N THR A 71 -13.00 15.19 2.35
CA THR A 71 -14.30 15.73 1.90
C THR A 71 -15.51 14.98 2.47
N GLN A 72 -15.37 13.69 2.77
CA GLN A 72 -16.44 12.83 3.27
C GLN A 72 -15.85 11.88 4.32
N PRO A 73 -16.20 12.04 5.61
CA PRO A 73 -15.81 11.08 6.64
C PRO A 73 -16.48 9.73 6.34
N HIS A 74 -15.72 8.80 5.75
CA HIS A 74 -16.19 7.44 5.45
C HIS A 74 -16.26 6.58 6.73
N SER A 75 -16.98 5.46 6.65
CA SER A 75 -17.11 4.46 7.71
C SER A 75 -15.80 3.75 8.09
N SER A 76 -14.76 3.83 7.26
CA SER A 76 -13.46 3.19 7.51
C SER A 76 -12.36 4.24 7.66
N PRO A 77 -12.09 4.72 8.88
CA PRO A 77 -11.18 5.85 9.13
C PRO A 77 -9.70 5.51 8.89
N PHE A 78 -9.35 4.23 8.80
CA PHE A 78 -7.95 3.78 8.74
C PHE A 78 -7.45 3.45 7.34
N VAL A 79 -8.32 3.28 6.33
CA VAL A 79 -7.91 2.79 4.99
C VAL A 79 -6.87 3.70 4.32
N CYS A 80 -6.97 5.02 4.49
CA CYS A 80 -5.93 5.95 4.01
C CYS A 80 -4.57 5.67 4.68
N MET A 81 -4.56 5.46 6.00
CA MET A 81 -3.35 5.11 6.74
C MET A 81 -2.82 3.75 6.27
N ASP A 82 -3.67 2.73 6.18
CA ASP A 82 -3.28 1.35 5.87
C ASP A 82 -2.67 1.25 4.46
N LEU A 83 -3.29 1.90 3.47
CA LEU A 83 -2.76 1.96 2.10
C LEU A 83 -1.42 2.72 2.04
N THR A 84 -1.32 3.83 2.78
CA THR A 84 -0.07 4.60 2.87
C THR A 84 1.02 3.77 3.54
N TYR A 85 0.69 3.04 4.60
CA TYR A 85 1.59 2.17 5.33
C TYR A 85 2.13 1.04 4.46
N ILE A 86 1.24 0.27 3.80
CA ILE A 86 1.65 -0.82 2.91
C ILE A 86 2.50 -0.31 1.75
N THR A 87 2.12 0.82 1.15
CA THR A 87 2.89 1.44 0.07
C THR A 87 4.33 1.73 0.50
N LEU A 88 4.51 2.42 1.63
CA LEU A 88 5.83 2.81 2.10
C LEU A 88 6.63 1.62 2.64
N LEU A 89 5.97 0.67 3.31
CA LEU A 89 6.60 -0.56 3.79
C LEU A 89 7.21 -1.37 2.64
N LEU A 90 6.46 -1.58 1.56
CA LEU A 90 6.96 -2.29 0.37
C LEU A 90 8.14 -1.55 -0.28
N GLN A 91 8.07 -0.22 -0.37
CA GLN A 91 9.17 0.58 -0.92
C GLN A 91 10.43 0.58 -0.04
N GLU A 92 10.26 0.58 1.28
CA GLU A 92 11.35 0.46 2.25
C GLU A 92 12.03 -0.92 2.17
N PHE A 93 11.26 -2.00 1.99
CA PHE A 93 11.80 -3.33 1.69
C PHE A 93 12.58 -3.39 0.36
N GLY A 94 12.40 -2.41 -0.53
CA GLY A 94 13.14 -2.30 -1.79
C GLY A 94 12.31 -2.58 -3.04
N PHE A 95 11.01 -2.81 -2.91
CA PHE A 95 10.14 -3.09 -4.04
C PHE A 95 9.98 -1.83 -4.90
N PRO A 96 10.27 -1.90 -6.22
CA PRO A 96 9.99 -0.79 -7.11
C PRO A 96 8.47 -0.67 -7.35
N LYS A 97 8.00 0.54 -7.67
CA LYS A 97 6.57 0.81 -7.87
C LYS A 97 5.92 -0.05 -8.96
N ASN A 98 6.69 -0.48 -9.95
CA ASN A 98 6.22 -1.37 -11.02
C ASN A 98 6.37 -2.86 -10.69
N LYS A 99 6.79 -3.23 -9.47
CA LYS A 99 6.89 -4.63 -9.07
C LYS A 99 5.48 -5.22 -8.95
N VAL A 100 5.24 -6.32 -9.66
CA VAL A 100 4.01 -7.08 -9.55
C VAL A 100 4.04 -7.93 -8.29
N LEU A 101 2.94 -7.87 -7.53
CA LEU A 101 2.61 -8.77 -6.43
C LEU A 101 1.49 -9.71 -6.89
N LYS A 102 1.67 -10.99 -6.62
CA LYS A 102 0.73 -12.07 -6.98
C LYS A 102 -0.10 -12.53 -5.78
#